data_AF-A0A060NQK5-F1
#
_entry.id   AF-A0A060NQK5-F1
#
_cell.length_a   1.000
_cell.length_b   1.000
_cell.length_c   1.000
_cell.angle_alpha   90.00
_cell.angle_beta   90.00
_cell.angle_gamma   90.00
#
_symmetry.space_group_name_H-M   'P 1'
#
loop_
_entity.id
_entity.type
_entity.pdbx_description
1 polymer ?
#
loop_
_entity_poly.entity_id
_entity_poly.type
_entity_poly.pdbx_seq_one_letter_code
_entity_poly.pdbx_strand_id
1 'polypeptide(L)'
;MAKFLNTSATNYFLEELIKDAKDRLILISPFLKLNDKMKELLADKNRLKIDVRIVYGKSELQPEEINWLKELTYIRTSFCKNLHAKCYLNEELCIITSLNLYEFSQVNNNEMSVLIRRSGDAELYKEAYEEAQRIIRISDEVRITLERVAHESENKPETEESFEKLTSSKLAQKLGMKTNEFVEKLVAAGHLEARDEKHYLTAKGKEAGGEFRVSPKFGTYFLWPASFKL
;
A
#
# COMPACT_ATOMS: atom_id res chain seq x y z
N MET A 1 21.99 17.79 -17.25
CA MET A 1 22.76 17.20 -16.14
C MET A 1 21.83 16.96 -14.95
N ALA A 2 21.95 15.80 -14.31
CA ALA A 2 21.15 15.44 -13.15
C ALA A 2 21.50 16.28 -11.91
N LYS A 3 20.54 16.45 -11.00
CA LYS A 3 20.68 17.24 -9.77
C LYS A 3 20.29 16.41 -8.55
N PHE A 4 21.17 16.35 -7.56
CA PHE A 4 20.87 15.74 -6.26
C PHE A 4 19.86 16.57 -5.47
N LEU A 5 18.91 15.91 -4.80
CA LEU A 5 17.89 16.50 -3.94
C LEU A 5 17.90 15.83 -2.57
N ASN A 6 17.81 16.63 -1.50
CA ASN A 6 17.47 16.18 -0.15
C ASN A 6 15.94 16.07 0.03
N THR A 7 15.46 15.71 1.23
CA THR A 7 14.02 15.60 1.52
C THR A 7 13.22 16.84 1.11
N SER A 8 13.60 18.02 1.58
CA SER A 8 12.84 19.26 1.31
C SER A 8 12.79 19.60 -0.18
N ALA A 9 13.92 19.45 -0.87
CA ALA A 9 13.99 19.69 -2.30
C ALA A 9 13.18 18.63 -3.08
N THR A 10 13.18 17.37 -2.63
CA THR A 10 12.38 16.29 -3.24
C THR A 10 10.89 16.60 -3.17
N ASN A 11 10.39 16.98 -1.99
CA ASN A 11 8.98 17.36 -1.82
C ASN A 11 8.59 18.55 -2.70
N TYR A 12 9.45 19.59 -2.73
CA TYR A 12 9.23 20.76 -3.59
C TYR A 12 9.15 20.36 -5.07
N PHE A 13 10.12 19.61 -5.58
CA PHE A 13 10.13 19.22 -6.99
C PHE A 13 9.03 18.20 -7.34
N LEU A 14 8.59 17.37 -6.40
CA LEU A 14 7.42 16.50 -6.61
C LEU A 14 6.15 17.32 -6.83
N GLU A 15 5.92 18.36 -6.03
CA GLU A 15 4.79 19.27 -6.23
C GLU A 15 4.85 19.98 -7.57
N GLU A 16 6.00 20.56 -7.92
CA GLU A 16 6.17 21.26 -9.20
C GLU A 16 6.02 20.30 -10.39
N LEU A 17 6.52 19.07 -10.28
CA LEU A 17 6.37 18.04 -11.30
C LEU A 17 4.90 17.73 -11.59
N ILE A 18 4.05 17.66 -10.55
CA ILE A 18 2.61 17.45 -10.73
C ILE A 18 1.96 18.72 -11.31
N LYS A 19 2.25 19.91 -10.75
CA LYS A 19 1.68 21.19 -11.22
C LYS A 19 2.02 21.52 -12.66
N ASP A 20 3.25 21.23 -13.10
CA ASP A 20 3.74 21.61 -14.42
C ASP A 20 3.39 20.59 -15.50
N ALA A 21 2.85 19.41 -15.15
CA ALA A 21 2.45 18.40 -16.12
C ALA A 21 1.35 18.93 -17.06
N LYS A 22 1.62 18.89 -18.37
CA LYS A 22 0.73 19.38 -19.45
C LYS A 22 0.26 18.30 -20.41
N ASP A 23 1.02 17.20 -20.52
CA ASP A 23 0.67 16.10 -21.42
C ASP A 23 0.46 14.80 -20.63
N ARG A 24 1.38 14.51 -19.71
CA ARG A 24 1.36 13.25 -18.96
C ARG A 24 1.96 13.40 -17.57
N LEU A 25 1.50 12.54 -16.67
CA LEU A 25 2.09 12.37 -15.35
C LEU A 25 2.15 10.87 -15.02
N ILE A 26 3.30 10.40 -14.58
CA ILE A 26 3.50 9.01 -14.17
C ILE A 26 4.05 9.00 -12.75
N LEU A 27 3.34 8.33 -11.85
CA LEU A 27 3.70 8.17 -10.45
C LEU A 27 3.85 6.69 -10.12
N ILE A 28 5.08 6.24 -9.89
CA ILE A 28 5.39 4.86 -9.52
C ILE A 28 5.91 4.87 -8.08
N SER A 29 5.19 4.22 -7.18
CA SER A 29 5.61 4.08 -5.77
C SER A 29 4.98 2.82 -5.17
N PRO A 30 5.73 1.97 -4.45
CA PRO A 30 5.17 0.75 -3.87
C PRO A 30 4.04 1.01 -2.88
N PHE A 31 4.14 2.11 -2.13
CA PHE A 31 3.10 2.57 -1.22
C PHE A 31 2.43 3.83 -1.77
N LEU A 32 1.11 3.86 -1.70
CA LEU A 32 0.29 4.98 -2.14
C LEU A 32 -0.63 5.40 -0.99
N LYS A 33 -0.37 6.58 -0.44
CA LYS A 33 -1.24 7.29 0.50
C LYS A 33 -1.08 8.79 0.26
N LEU A 34 -2.04 9.33 -0.47
CA LEU A 34 -1.99 10.72 -0.93
C LEU A 34 -2.49 11.63 0.18
N ASN A 35 -1.72 12.68 0.50
CA ASN A 35 -2.21 13.77 1.34
C ASN A 35 -3.20 14.65 0.55
N ASP A 36 -3.94 15.52 1.25
CA ASP A 36 -4.98 16.34 0.64
C ASP A 36 -4.45 17.26 -0.46
N LYS A 37 -3.23 17.79 -0.28
CA LYS A 37 -2.55 18.62 -1.29
C LYS A 37 -2.27 17.86 -2.59
N MET A 38 -1.78 16.63 -2.51
CA MET A 38 -1.57 15.78 -3.69
C MET A 38 -2.89 15.43 -4.35
N LYS A 39 -3.95 15.15 -3.56
CA LYS A 39 -5.29 14.87 -4.09
C LYS A 39 -5.86 16.07 -4.85
N GLU A 40 -5.70 17.28 -4.32
CA GLU A 40 -6.12 18.52 -4.98
C GLU A 40 -5.41 18.71 -6.32
N LEU A 41 -4.08 18.57 -6.34
CA LEU A 41 -3.28 18.69 -7.57
C LEU A 41 -3.69 17.63 -8.62
N LEU A 42 -3.88 16.38 -8.21
CA LEU A 42 -4.33 15.32 -9.11
C LEU A 42 -5.76 15.57 -9.64
N ALA A 43 -6.67 16.05 -8.79
CA ALA A 43 -8.02 16.42 -9.20
C ALA A 43 -8.02 17.56 -10.24
N ASP A 44 -7.14 18.55 -10.08
CA ASP A 44 -6.94 19.62 -11.07
C ASP A 44 -6.42 19.05 -12.41
N LYS A 45 -5.42 18.16 -12.37
CA LYS A 45 -4.90 17.48 -13.57
C LYS A 45 -5.97 16.66 -14.29
N ASN A 46 -6.85 16.01 -13.52
CA ASN A 46 -8.00 15.30 -14.08
C ASN A 46 -8.98 16.26 -14.79
N ARG A 47 -9.26 17.45 -14.25
CA ARG A 47 -10.11 18.47 -14.89
C ARG A 47 -9.49 18.99 -16.19
N LEU A 48 -8.16 19.14 -16.20
CA LEU A 48 -7.37 19.50 -17.37
C LEU A 48 -7.20 18.36 -18.39
N LYS A 49 -7.75 17.17 -18.09
CA LYS A 49 -7.72 15.98 -18.98
C LYS A 49 -6.31 15.45 -19.27
N ILE A 50 -5.38 15.66 -18.34
CA ILE A 50 -4.00 15.16 -18.44
C ILE A 50 -3.98 13.64 -18.22
N ASP A 51 -3.23 12.88 -19.03
CA ASP A 51 -3.07 11.43 -18.83
C ASP A 51 -2.20 11.18 -17.58
N VAL A 52 -2.84 10.82 -16.47
CA VAL A 52 -2.14 10.46 -15.23
C VAL A 52 -2.15 8.96 -15.03
N ARG A 53 -0.98 8.38 -14.78
CA ARG A 53 -0.81 6.95 -14.50
C ARG A 53 -0.16 6.76 -13.15
N ILE A 54 -0.83 6.04 -12.26
CA ILE A 54 -0.34 5.75 -10.91
C ILE A 54 -0.14 4.25 -10.78
N VAL A 55 1.09 3.81 -10.51
CA VAL A 55 1.42 2.41 -10.29
C VAL A 55 1.80 2.20 -8.82
N TYR A 56 1.13 1.24 -8.18
CA TYR A 56 1.37 0.89 -6.78
C TYR A 56 1.62 -0.61 -6.59
N GLY A 57 2.32 -0.96 -5.51
CA GLY A 57 2.81 -2.33 -5.27
C GLY A 57 2.21 -3.04 -4.07
N LYS A 58 1.55 -2.30 -3.19
CA LYS A 58 0.96 -2.83 -1.95
C LYS A 58 -0.49 -2.36 -1.82
N SER A 59 -1.37 -3.32 -1.60
CA SER A 59 -2.81 -3.12 -1.49
C SER A 59 -3.22 -2.67 -0.08
N GLU A 60 -2.69 -1.54 0.38
CA GLU A 60 -3.08 -0.90 1.64
C GLU A 60 -4.02 0.30 1.45
N LEU A 61 -4.40 0.59 0.20
CA LEU A 61 -5.34 1.66 -0.11
C LEU A 61 -6.67 1.42 0.59
N GLN A 62 -7.15 2.43 1.30
CA GLN A 62 -8.46 2.36 1.93
C GLN A 62 -9.54 2.38 0.84
N PRO A 63 -10.70 1.72 1.06
CA PRO A 63 -11.81 1.73 0.11
C PRO A 63 -12.21 3.13 -0.37
N GLU A 64 -12.11 4.14 0.50
CA GLU A 64 -12.41 5.54 0.19
C GLU A 64 -11.42 6.13 -0.82
N GLU A 65 -10.11 5.86 -0.67
CA GLU A 65 -9.08 6.32 -1.61
C GLU A 65 -9.23 5.66 -2.97
N ILE A 66 -9.55 4.36 -2.95
CA ILE A 66 -9.88 3.59 -4.14
C ILE A 66 -11.06 4.22 -4.87
N ASN A 67 -12.17 4.47 -4.17
CA ASN A 67 -13.37 5.04 -4.78
C ASN A 67 -13.12 6.45 -5.32
N TRP A 68 -12.39 7.29 -4.59
CA TRP A 68 -11.99 8.61 -5.08
C TRP A 68 -11.17 8.52 -6.37
N LEU A 69 -10.18 7.63 -6.44
CA LEU A 69 -9.39 7.42 -7.66
C LEU A 69 -10.23 6.93 -8.84
N LYS A 70 -11.28 6.12 -8.60
CA LYS A 70 -12.20 5.65 -9.66
C LYS A 70 -13.03 6.76 -10.29
N GLU A 71 -13.36 7.80 -9.53
CA GLU A 71 -14.14 8.92 -10.03
C GLU A 71 -13.35 9.80 -11.02
N LEU A 72 -12.02 9.64 -11.08
CA LEU A 72 -11.12 10.45 -11.88
C LEU A 72 -10.87 9.79 -13.25
N THR A 73 -11.63 10.21 -14.26
CA THR A 73 -11.64 9.59 -15.60
C THR A 73 -10.29 9.61 -16.33
N TYR A 74 -9.44 10.60 -16.07
CA TYR A 74 -8.12 10.76 -16.70
C TYR A 74 -6.97 10.25 -15.82
N ILE A 75 -7.30 9.66 -14.66
CA ILE A 75 -6.31 9.07 -13.75
C ILE A 75 -6.51 7.56 -13.76
N ARG A 76 -5.50 6.84 -14.25
CA ARG A 76 -5.50 5.39 -14.28
C ARG A 76 -4.60 4.85 -13.19
N THR A 77 -5.08 3.82 -12.51
CA THR A 77 -4.33 3.15 -11.46
C THR A 77 -4.01 1.72 -11.87
N SER A 78 -2.81 1.26 -11.57
CA SER A 78 -2.36 -0.09 -11.91
C SER A 78 -1.61 -0.70 -10.74
N PHE A 79 -1.81 -2.00 -10.52
CA PHE A 79 -1.12 -2.74 -9.48
C PHE A 79 0.05 -3.53 -10.07
N CYS A 80 1.24 -3.39 -9.48
CA CYS A 80 2.42 -4.12 -9.89
C CYS A 80 2.93 -4.98 -8.72
N LYS A 81 2.81 -6.30 -8.85
CA LYS A 81 3.38 -7.23 -7.87
C LYS A 81 4.90 -7.01 -7.76
N ASN A 82 5.43 -7.08 -6.54
CA ASN A 82 6.86 -6.90 -6.24
C ASN A 82 7.45 -5.53 -6.64
N LEU A 83 6.62 -4.51 -6.78
CA LEU A 83 7.12 -3.15 -7.01
C LEU A 83 7.87 -2.64 -5.78
N HIS A 84 9.06 -2.09 -6.01
CA HIS A 84 9.83 -1.31 -5.02
C HIS A 84 10.40 -0.01 -5.60
N ALA A 85 10.32 0.15 -6.92
CA ALA A 85 10.76 1.34 -7.62
C ALA A 85 9.93 2.56 -7.21
N LYS A 86 10.60 3.70 -7.12
CA LYS A 86 10.03 5.01 -6.80
C LYS A 86 10.51 5.98 -7.86
N CYS A 87 9.62 6.31 -8.77
CA CYS A 87 9.91 7.12 -9.93
C CYS A 87 8.70 8.00 -10.23
N TYR A 88 8.93 9.31 -10.28
CA TYR A 88 7.91 10.30 -10.57
C TYR A 88 8.35 11.10 -11.79
N LEU A 89 7.54 11.15 -12.83
CA LEU A 89 7.91 11.87 -14.05
C LEU A 89 6.70 12.52 -14.73
N ASN A 90 6.94 13.64 -15.39
CA ASN A 90 6.06 14.23 -16.40
C ASN A 90 6.83 14.34 -17.73
N GLU A 91 6.34 15.08 -18.72
CA GLU A 91 7.01 15.23 -20.03
C GLU A 91 8.40 15.92 -20.01
N GLU A 92 8.72 16.67 -18.95
CA GLU A 92 9.95 17.48 -18.82
C GLU A 92 10.89 17.02 -17.69
N LEU A 93 10.34 16.53 -16.58
CA LEU A 93 11.05 16.20 -15.34
C LEU A 93 10.88 14.73 -14.99
N CYS A 94 11.92 14.15 -14.42
CA CYS A 94 11.91 12.82 -13.82
C CYS A 94 12.65 12.87 -12.48
N ILE A 95 12.09 12.23 -11.45
CA ILE A 95 12.65 12.11 -10.11
C ILE A 95 12.75 10.62 -9.78
N ILE A 96 13.98 10.14 -9.59
CA ILE A 96 14.24 8.83 -8.99
C ILE A 96 14.57 9.08 -7.53
N THR A 97 13.89 8.41 -6.61
CA THR A 97 13.92 8.78 -5.19
C THR A 97 13.82 7.58 -4.25
N SER A 98 14.21 7.76 -2.99
CA SER A 98 13.85 6.85 -1.89
C SER A 98 12.46 7.14 -1.30
N LEU A 99 11.87 8.31 -1.58
CA LEU A 99 10.62 8.80 -1.01
C LEU A 99 9.41 8.04 -1.58
N ASN A 100 8.62 7.43 -0.69
CA ASN A 100 7.29 6.93 -1.05
C ASN A 100 6.26 8.06 -1.10
N LEU A 101 5.16 7.86 -1.84
CA LEU A 101 3.96 8.70 -1.76
C LEU A 101 3.18 8.40 -0.47
N TYR A 102 3.82 8.63 0.68
CA TYR A 102 3.27 8.44 2.03
C TYR A 102 3.59 9.67 2.87
N GLU A 103 2.57 10.28 3.46
CA GLU A 103 2.67 11.56 4.17
C GLU A 103 3.74 11.56 5.29
N PHE A 104 3.88 10.45 6.03
CA PHE A 104 4.89 10.35 7.08
C PHE A 104 6.32 10.44 6.52
N SER A 105 6.58 9.85 5.35
CA SER A 105 7.91 9.86 4.73
C SER A 105 8.29 11.25 4.26
N GLN A 106 7.32 12.07 3.86
CA GLN A 106 7.57 13.44 3.41
C GLN A 106 8.04 14.36 4.55
N VAL A 107 7.63 14.07 5.79
CA VAL A 107 7.88 14.94 6.96
C VAL A 107 8.95 14.39 7.90
N ASN A 108 9.00 13.07 8.10
CA ASN A 108 9.77 12.47 9.19
C ASN A 108 11.01 11.69 8.71
N ASN A 109 11.16 11.45 7.41
CA ASN A 109 12.28 10.69 6.87
C ASN A 109 13.34 11.58 6.21
N ASN A 110 14.58 11.14 6.29
CA ASN A 110 15.65 11.64 5.44
C ASN A 110 15.61 10.89 4.11
N GLU A 111 15.33 11.61 3.05
CA GLU A 111 15.13 11.07 1.70
C GLU A 111 16.18 11.66 0.76
N MET A 112 16.56 10.86 -0.23
CA MET A 112 17.52 11.23 -1.25
C MET A 112 16.89 11.00 -2.62
N SER A 113 17.11 11.95 -3.52
CA SER A 113 16.61 11.85 -4.88
C SER A 113 17.57 12.42 -5.90
N VAL A 114 17.36 12.01 -7.14
CA VAL A 114 18.02 12.58 -8.31
C VAL A 114 16.94 13.12 -9.23
N LEU A 115 17.02 14.42 -9.51
CA LEU A 115 16.21 15.11 -10.50
C LEU A 115 16.91 15.05 -11.85
N ILE A 116 16.18 14.61 -12.85
CA ILE A 116 16.58 14.55 -14.25
C ILE A 116 15.66 15.50 -15.01
N ARG A 117 16.26 16.42 -15.78
CA ARG A 117 15.54 17.31 -16.70
C ARG A 117 15.77 16.80 -18.11
N ARG A 118 14.69 16.59 -18.87
CA ARG A 118 14.78 16.11 -20.25
C ARG A 118 15.63 17.02 -21.13
N SER A 119 15.48 18.34 -20.99
CA SER A 119 16.29 19.33 -21.72
C SER A 119 17.78 19.32 -21.36
N GLY A 120 18.13 18.82 -20.17
CA GLY A 120 19.51 18.76 -19.72
C GLY A 120 20.18 17.41 -19.92
N ASP A 121 19.40 16.33 -20.02
CA ASP A 121 19.88 14.95 -20.20
C ASP A 121 18.75 14.08 -20.80
N ALA A 122 18.62 14.17 -22.13
CA ALA A 122 17.50 13.54 -22.84
C ALA A 122 17.61 12.01 -22.88
N GLU A 123 18.82 11.48 -22.91
CA GLU A 123 19.09 10.04 -22.96
C GLU A 123 18.72 9.39 -21.63
N LEU A 124 19.21 9.91 -20.51
CA LEU A 124 18.86 9.39 -19.18
C LEU A 124 17.37 9.51 -18.88
N TYR A 125 16.74 10.63 -19.27
CA TYR A 125 15.29 10.78 -19.14
C TYR A 125 14.54 9.71 -19.96
N LYS A 126 14.98 9.46 -21.20
CA LYS A 126 14.37 8.47 -22.10
C LYS A 126 14.46 7.07 -21.51
N GLU A 127 15.60 6.65 -21.00
CA GLU A 127 15.77 5.34 -20.37
C GLU A 127 14.87 5.17 -19.14
N ALA A 128 14.81 6.18 -18.26
CA ALA A 128 13.93 6.17 -17.10
C ALA A 128 12.44 6.10 -17.51
N TYR A 129 12.06 6.81 -18.57
CA TYR A 129 10.71 6.78 -19.11
C TYR A 129 10.36 5.42 -19.72
N GLU A 130 11.27 4.81 -20.47
CA GLU A 130 11.06 3.47 -21.08
C GLU A 130 10.86 2.39 -20.01
N GLU A 131 11.62 2.44 -18.92
CA GLU A 131 11.45 1.52 -17.78
C GLU A 131 10.14 1.79 -17.02
N ALA A 132 9.76 3.05 -16.82
CA ALA A 132 8.46 3.40 -16.24
C ALA A 132 7.31 2.85 -17.11
N GLN A 133 7.41 2.96 -18.42
CA GLN A 133 6.44 2.39 -19.36
C GLN A 133 6.44 0.85 -19.32
N ARG A 134 7.60 0.21 -19.17
CA ARG A 134 7.69 -1.25 -18.98
C ARG A 134 6.96 -1.67 -17.72
N ILE A 135 7.18 -0.99 -16.59
CA ILE A 135 6.48 -1.24 -15.32
C ILE A 135 4.96 -1.13 -15.53
N ILE A 136 4.47 -0.08 -16.18
CA ILE A 136 3.04 0.08 -16.47
C ILE A 136 2.51 -1.08 -17.32
N ARG A 137 3.23 -1.53 -18.35
CA ARG A 137 2.78 -2.64 -19.22
C ARG A 137 2.68 -3.99 -18.51
N ILE A 138 3.54 -4.25 -17.53
CA ILE A 138 3.50 -5.49 -16.73
C ILE A 138 2.58 -5.38 -15.51
N SER A 139 1.99 -4.21 -15.28
CA SER A 139 1.06 -3.98 -14.17
C SER A 139 -0.34 -4.37 -14.60
N ASP A 140 -1.11 -4.90 -13.65
CA ASP A 140 -2.52 -5.17 -13.86
C ASP A 140 -3.28 -3.84 -13.78
N GLU A 141 -3.86 -3.41 -14.91
CA GLU A 141 -4.74 -2.24 -14.92
C GLU A 141 -5.94 -2.56 -14.03
N VAL A 142 -6.03 -1.88 -12.89
CA VAL A 142 -7.17 -2.08 -12.01
C VAL A 142 -8.31 -1.24 -12.57
N ARG A 143 -9.01 -1.77 -13.57
CA ARG A 143 -10.38 -1.31 -13.86
C ARG A 143 -11.21 -1.80 -12.70
N ILE A 144 -11.38 -0.96 -11.69
CA ILE A 144 -12.09 -1.37 -10.48
C ILE A 144 -13.60 -1.37 -10.76
N THR A 145 -14.05 -2.32 -11.58
CA THR A 145 -15.44 -2.71 -11.70
C THR A 145 -15.94 -3.10 -10.31
N LEU A 146 -17.13 -2.63 -9.97
CA LEU A 146 -17.83 -2.93 -8.71
C LEU A 146 -18.27 -4.40 -8.59
N GLU A 147 -17.75 -5.28 -9.43
CA GLU A 147 -17.92 -6.71 -9.26
C GLU A 147 -16.81 -7.20 -8.35
N ARG A 148 -17.22 -7.82 -7.25
CA ARG A 148 -16.37 -8.62 -6.38
C ARG A 148 -15.57 -9.60 -7.23
N VAL A 149 -14.37 -9.22 -7.64
CA VAL A 149 -13.40 -10.18 -8.17
C VAL A 149 -12.81 -10.89 -6.97
N ALA A 150 -13.49 -11.97 -6.59
CA ALA A 150 -12.83 -13.12 -6.00
C ALA A 150 -11.70 -13.50 -6.97
N HIS A 151 -10.48 -13.04 -6.70
CA HIS A 151 -9.33 -13.56 -7.43
C HIS A 151 -9.04 -14.95 -6.87
N GLU A 152 -9.49 -15.91 -7.66
CA GLU A 152 -9.08 -17.31 -7.65
C GLU A 152 -7.56 -17.39 -7.46
N SER A 153 -7.17 -17.94 -6.32
CA SER A 153 -5.81 -18.39 -6.07
C SER A 153 -5.72 -19.79 -6.64
N GLU A 154 -4.94 -19.99 -7.70
CA GLU A 154 -4.69 -21.31 -8.26
C GLU A 154 -4.08 -22.25 -7.20
N ASN A 155 -4.86 -23.29 -6.89
CA ASN A 155 -4.51 -24.67 -6.60
C ASN A 155 -3.46 -24.98 -5.53
N LYS A 156 -3.96 -25.27 -4.32
CA LYS A 156 -3.68 -26.52 -3.60
C LYS A 156 -5.00 -27.15 -3.16
N PRO A 157 -5.12 -28.49 -3.15
CA PRO A 157 -6.39 -29.16 -3.01
C PRO A 157 -6.98 -29.00 -1.60
N GLU A 158 -8.30 -28.99 -1.62
CA GLU A 158 -9.28 -28.82 -0.56
C GLU A 158 -8.94 -29.51 0.76
N THR A 159 -9.21 -28.83 1.88
CA THR A 159 -10.34 -29.16 2.76
C THR A 159 -10.51 -28.10 3.87
N GLU A 160 -11.78 -27.77 4.13
CA GLU A 160 -12.34 -27.20 5.37
C GLU A 160 -12.37 -25.65 5.57
N GLU A 161 -13.58 -25.14 5.28
CA GLU A 161 -14.34 -24.07 5.94
C GLU A 161 -13.71 -22.67 6.06
N SER A 162 -14.13 -21.80 5.13
CA SER A 162 -13.97 -20.35 5.19
C SER A 162 -14.73 -19.75 6.39
N PHE A 163 -14.11 -19.72 7.56
CA PHE A 163 -14.54 -18.83 8.64
C PHE A 163 -13.78 -17.51 8.55
N GLU A 164 -14.49 -16.38 8.52
CA GLU A 164 -13.92 -15.05 8.78
C GLU A 164 -13.01 -15.15 10.02
N LYS A 165 -11.71 -14.87 9.91
CA LYS A 165 -10.81 -14.89 11.08
C LYS A 165 -10.71 -13.49 11.70
N LEU A 166 -10.94 -13.40 13.01
CA LEU A 166 -10.87 -12.17 13.79
C LEU A 166 -9.64 -12.16 14.69
N THR A 167 -9.08 -10.98 14.96
CA THR A 167 -8.04 -10.84 15.99
C THR A 167 -8.62 -11.10 17.37
N SER A 168 -7.78 -11.52 18.34
CA SER A 168 -8.22 -11.65 19.74
C SER A 168 -8.93 -10.40 20.26
N SER A 169 -8.50 -9.21 19.84
CA SER A 169 -9.13 -7.93 20.20
C SER A 169 -10.53 -7.78 19.59
N LYS A 170 -10.69 -8.06 18.29
CA LYS A 170 -12.00 -8.00 17.62
C LYS A 170 -12.97 -9.06 18.15
N LEU A 171 -12.45 -10.25 18.48
CA LEU A 171 -13.27 -11.32 19.03
C LEU A 171 -13.71 -11.03 20.47
N ALA A 172 -12.83 -10.46 21.30
CA ALA A 172 -13.18 -9.96 22.64
C ALA A 172 -14.28 -8.89 22.57
N GLN A 173 -14.15 -7.94 21.64
CA GLN A 173 -15.17 -6.91 21.42
C GLN A 173 -16.51 -7.49 20.98
N LYS A 174 -16.51 -8.50 20.08
CA LYS A 174 -17.72 -9.21 19.64
C LYS A 174 -18.39 -9.98 20.80
N LEU A 175 -17.60 -10.48 21.75
CA LEU A 175 -18.07 -11.18 22.94
C LEU A 175 -18.37 -10.23 24.12
N GLY A 176 -18.30 -8.92 23.92
CA GLY A 176 -18.62 -7.91 24.94
C GLY A 176 -17.63 -7.86 26.11
N MET A 177 -16.40 -8.32 25.94
CA MET A 177 -15.38 -8.36 26.99
C MET A 177 -14.10 -7.62 26.60
N LYS A 178 -13.26 -7.32 27.59
CA LYS A 178 -11.96 -6.66 27.35
C LYS A 178 -10.95 -7.66 26.76
N THR A 179 -10.06 -7.18 25.90
CA THR A 179 -9.03 -8.02 25.25
C THR A 179 -8.16 -8.78 26.25
N ASN A 180 -7.79 -8.16 27.37
CA ASN A 180 -6.98 -8.82 28.41
C ASN A 180 -7.75 -9.98 29.06
N GLU A 181 -9.04 -9.78 29.37
CA GLU A 181 -9.91 -10.81 29.95
C GLU A 181 -10.08 -12.00 28.98
N PHE A 182 -10.20 -11.72 27.69
CA PHE A 182 -10.29 -12.76 26.67
C PHE A 182 -8.98 -13.57 26.54
N VAL A 183 -7.82 -12.89 26.59
CA VAL A 183 -6.51 -13.55 26.55
C VAL A 183 -6.29 -14.40 27.81
N GLU A 184 -6.66 -13.92 28.99
CA GLU A 184 -6.60 -14.69 30.23
C GLU A 184 -7.48 -15.95 30.16
N LYS A 185 -8.69 -15.85 29.59
CA LYS A 185 -9.56 -17.01 29.37
C LYS A 185 -8.97 -18.02 28.38
N LEU A 186 -8.30 -17.55 27.33
CA LEU A 186 -7.58 -18.42 26.39
C LEU A 186 -6.41 -19.15 27.07
N VAL A 187 -5.71 -18.49 27.99
CA VAL A 187 -4.65 -19.12 28.79
C VAL A 187 -5.24 -20.15 29.77
N ALA A 188 -6.29 -19.78 30.49
CA ALA A 188 -6.98 -20.68 31.44
C ALA A 188 -7.58 -21.92 30.75
N ALA A 189 -8.11 -21.76 29.53
CA ALA A 189 -8.63 -22.84 28.71
C ALA A 189 -7.54 -23.67 28.00
N GLY A 190 -6.27 -23.27 28.11
CA GLY A 190 -5.11 -23.96 27.53
C GLY A 190 -4.92 -23.75 26.03
N HIS A 191 -5.58 -22.75 25.44
CA HIS A 191 -5.41 -22.37 24.03
C HIS A 191 -4.18 -21.48 23.81
N LEU A 192 -3.77 -20.72 24.83
CA LEU A 192 -2.52 -19.96 24.87
C LEU A 192 -1.69 -20.37 26.08
N GLU A 193 -0.37 -20.27 25.96
CA GLU A 193 0.58 -20.49 27.06
C GLU A 193 1.37 -19.20 27.28
N ALA A 194 1.40 -18.70 28.52
CA ALA A 194 2.24 -17.56 28.89
C ALA A 194 3.65 -18.07 29.27
N ARG A 195 4.68 -17.66 28.52
CA ARG A 195 6.10 -17.88 28.84
C ARG A 195 6.89 -16.59 28.66
N ASP A 196 7.69 -16.22 29.66
CA ASP A 196 8.60 -15.05 29.63
C ASP A 196 7.92 -13.77 29.12
N GLU A 197 6.80 -13.40 29.75
CA GLU A 197 5.97 -12.22 29.42
C GLU A 197 5.32 -12.23 28.02
N LYS A 198 5.45 -13.33 27.26
CA LYS A 198 4.86 -13.51 25.93
C LYS A 198 3.86 -14.67 25.91
N HIS A 199 2.86 -14.53 25.06
CA HIS A 199 1.87 -15.58 24.83
C HIS A 199 2.26 -16.41 23.61
N TYR A 200 2.09 -17.73 23.70
CA TYR A 200 2.37 -18.69 22.64
C TYR A 200 1.13 -19.54 22.36
N LEU A 201 0.92 -19.87 21.09
CA LEU A 201 -0.21 -20.70 20.68
C LEU A 201 0.08 -22.18 20.95
N THR A 202 -0.78 -22.84 21.74
CA THR A 202 -0.65 -24.26 22.07
C THR A 202 -1.18 -25.15 20.95
N ALA A 203 -0.96 -26.47 21.04
CA ALA A 203 -1.57 -27.44 20.12
C ALA A 203 -3.11 -27.34 20.11
N LYS A 204 -3.72 -27.22 21.28
CA LYS A 204 -5.17 -27.00 21.46
C LYS A 204 -5.64 -25.66 20.87
N GLY A 205 -4.80 -24.62 20.92
CA GLY A 205 -5.07 -23.34 20.27
C GLY A 205 -5.07 -23.44 18.73
N LYS A 206 -4.16 -24.24 18.16
CA LYS A 206 -4.10 -24.50 16.71
C LYS A 206 -5.28 -25.35 16.23
N GLU A 207 -5.65 -26.39 16.98
CA GLU A 207 -6.82 -27.24 16.68
C GLU A 207 -8.12 -26.43 16.69
N ALA A 208 -8.22 -25.41 17.54
CA ALA A 208 -9.36 -24.49 17.56
C ALA A 208 -9.30 -23.40 16.47
N GLY A 209 -8.39 -23.52 15.50
CA GLY A 209 -8.26 -22.61 14.36
C GLY A 209 -7.46 -21.34 14.64
N GLY A 210 -6.78 -21.26 15.79
CA GLY A 210 -5.92 -20.14 16.16
C GLY A 210 -4.70 -20.02 15.24
N GLU A 211 -4.35 -18.80 14.84
CA GLU A 211 -3.10 -18.50 14.13
C GLU A 211 -2.28 -17.47 14.90
N PHE A 212 -0.98 -17.70 14.99
CA PHE A 212 -0.03 -16.71 15.49
C PHE A 212 0.52 -15.88 14.32
N ARG A 213 0.45 -14.54 14.42
CA ARG A 213 1.00 -13.62 13.43
C ARG A 213 1.87 -12.56 14.08
N VAL A 214 2.87 -12.12 13.34
CA VAL A 214 3.78 -11.04 13.74
C VAL A 214 3.58 -9.87 12.79
N SER A 215 3.27 -8.70 13.32
CA SER A 215 3.22 -7.45 12.55
C SER A 215 4.33 -6.51 13.02
N PRO A 216 5.08 -5.86 12.11
CA PRO A 216 6.00 -4.78 12.46
C PRO A 216 5.34 -3.58 13.17
N LYS A 217 4.02 -3.41 13.02
CA LYS A 217 3.25 -2.27 13.54
C LYS A 217 2.50 -2.57 14.84
N PHE A 218 2.08 -3.83 15.05
CA PHE A 218 1.22 -4.22 16.18
C PHE A 218 1.84 -5.29 17.09
N GLY A 219 3.07 -5.71 16.82
CA GLY A 219 3.72 -6.79 17.55
C GLY A 219 3.11 -8.15 17.23
N THR A 220 3.21 -9.08 18.18
CA THR A 220 2.66 -10.44 18.08
C THR A 220 1.17 -10.44 18.39
N TYR A 221 0.34 -10.98 17.51
CA TYR A 221 -1.10 -11.08 17.71
C TYR A 221 -1.65 -12.43 17.23
N PHE A 222 -2.84 -12.78 17.71
CA PHE A 222 -3.51 -14.03 17.36
C PHE A 222 -4.78 -13.78 16.56
N LEU A 223 -5.03 -14.65 15.59
CA LEU A 223 -6.28 -14.73 14.84
C LEU A 223 -7.05 -15.97 15.25
N TRP A 224 -8.37 -15.89 15.29
CA TRP A 224 -9.29 -16.95 15.64
C TRP A 224 -10.47 -16.96 14.67
N PRO A 225 -11.09 -18.11 14.39
CA PRO A 225 -12.34 -18.15 13.63
C PRO A 225 -13.40 -17.23 14.26
N ALA A 226 -14.21 -16.52 13.47
CA ALA A 226 -15.27 -15.64 13.96
C ALA A 226 -16.39 -16.40 14.70
N SER A 227 -16.45 -17.71 14.50
CA SER A 227 -17.29 -18.69 15.20
C SER A 227 -16.68 -19.19 16.50
N PHE A 228 -15.39 -18.89 16.78
CA PHE A 228 -14.70 -19.35 17.98
C PHE A 228 -15.39 -18.80 19.24
N LYS A 229 -15.67 -19.71 20.17
CA LYS A 229 -16.22 -19.43 21.50
C LYS A 229 -15.37 -20.22 22.49
N LEU A 230 -15.12 -19.58 23.64
CA LEU A 230 -14.47 -20.19 24.82
C LEU A 230 -15.40 -21.18 25.50
#